data_AF-A0A966MR39-F1
#
_entry.id   AF-A0A966MR39-F1
#
_cell.length_a   1.000
_cell.length_b   1.000
_cell.length_c   1.000
_cell.angle_alpha   90.00
_cell.angle_beta   90.00
_cell.angle_gamma   90.00
#
_symmetry.space_group_name_H-M   'P 1'
#
loop_
_entity.id
_entity.type
_entity.pdbx_description
1 polymer ?
#
loop_
_entity_poly.entity_id
_entity_poly.type
_entity_poly.pdbx_seq_one_letter_code
_entity_poly.pdbx_strand_id
1 'polypeptide(L)' 'TQLATQATRGFGLTKRALNASFANGLDAQLDVEAQAMHEAGKTADYAEGVRAFLEKRAPVYQGK' A
#
# COMPACT_ATOMS: atom_id res chain seq x y z
N THR A 1 9.92 13.23 10.35
CA THR A 1 8.99 12.12 10.69
C THR A 1 7.95 11.86 9.60
N GLN A 2 8.25 12.14 8.32
CA GLN A 2 7.25 12.21 7.25
C GLN A 2 6.67 10.85 6.81
N LEU A 3 7.46 9.77 6.88
CA LEU A 3 6.99 8.42 6.54
C LEU A 3 6.06 7.82 7.61
N ALA A 4 6.22 8.22 8.87
CA ALA A 4 5.44 7.67 9.98
C ALA A 4 3.98 8.13 9.98
N THR A 5 3.69 9.25 9.30
CA THR A 5 2.35 9.84 9.18
C THR A 5 1.61 9.41 7.91
N GLN A 6 2.20 8.51 7.11
CA GLN A 6 1.64 8.00 5.87
C GLN A 6 1.05 6.60 6.08
N ALA A 7 0.52 5.97 5.02
CA ALA A 7 -0.02 4.62 5.06
C ALA A 7 1.09 3.58 5.25
N THR A 8 1.60 3.44 6.48
CA THR A 8 2.77 2.62 6.82
C THR A 8 2.61 1.16 6.44
N ARG A 9 1.38 0.62 6.50
CA ARG A 9 1.05 -0.72 6.02
C ARG A 9 1.22 -0.84 4.51
N GLY A 10 0.79 0.16 3.75
CA GLY A 10 1.02 0.23 2.30
C GLY A 10 2.51 0.20 1.96
N PHE A 11 3.33 0.98 2.66
CA PHE A 11 4.79 0.93 2.47
C PHE A 11 5.43 -0.40 2.85
N GLY A 12 4.94 -1.06 3.90
CA GLY A 12 5.38 -2.41 4.27
C GLY A 12 5.11 -3.42 3.15
N LEU A 13 3.94 -3.35 2.53
CA LEU A 13 3.55 -4.21 1.41
C LEU A 13 4.40 -3.92 0.16
N THR A 14 4.58 -2.65 -0.21
CA THR A 14 5.45 -2.25 -1.32
C THR A 14 6.89 -2.73 -1.10
N LYS A 15 7.44 -2.57 0.11
CA LYS A 15 8.78 -3.03 0.44
C LYS A 15 8.91 -4.54 0.32
N ARG A 16 7.89 -5.30 0.75
CA ARG A 16 7.86 -6.76 0.62
C ARG A 16 7.84 -7.17 -0.85
N ALA A 17 6.97 -6.59 -1.66
CA ALA A 17 6.87 -6.88 -3.09
C ALA A 17 8.18 -6.53 -3.83
N LEU A 18 8.79 -5.38 -3.51
CA LEU A 18 10.07 -4.97 -4.08
C LEU A 18 11.21 -5.93 -3.71
N ASN A 19 11.25 -6.41 -2.47
CA ASN A 19 12.28 -7.37 -2.07
C ASN A 19 12.10 -8.74 -2.76
N ALA A 20 10.87 -9.14 -3.06
CA ALA A 20 10.59 -10.39 -3.77
C ALA A 20 10.97 -10.34 -5.25
N SER A 21 10.89 -9.16 -5.88
CA SER A 21 11.14 -9.00 -7.33
C SER A 21 12.57 -9.35 -7.74
N PHE A 22 13.55 -9.29 -6.83
CA PHE A 22 14.93 -9.70 -7.10
C PHE A 22 15.08 -11.21 -7.38
N ALA A 23 14.13 -12.03 -6.92
CA ALA A 23 14.15 -13.48 -7.09
C ALA A 23 13.04 -14.02 -8.00
N ASN A 24 12.00 -13.21 -8.27
CA ASN A 24 10.84 -13.62 -9.05
C ASN A 24 11.02 -13.32 -10.55
N GLY A 25 10.47 -14.21 -11.38
CA GLY A 25 10.13 -13.87 -12.76
C GLY A 25 8.89 -12.96 -12.83
N LEU A 26 8.61 -12.41 -14.01
CA LEU A 26 7.54 -11.43 -14.21
C LEU A 26 6.17 -11.92 -13.70
N ASP A 27 5.75 -13.11 -14.12
CA ASP A 27 4.42 -13.64 -13.78
C ASP A 27 4.26 -13.81 -12.26
N ALA A 28 5.25 -14.42 -11.61
CA ALA A 28 5.25 -14.60 -10.16
C ALA A 28 5.26 -13.25 -9.41
N GLN A 29 5.94 -12.24 -9.95
CA GLN A 29 5.95 -10.91 -9.36
C GLN A 29 4.60 -10.20 -9.48
N LEU A 30 3.91 -10.36 -10.62
CA LEU A 30 2.56 -9.81 -10.81
C LEU A 30 1.57 -10.42 -9.82
N ASP A 31 1.68 -11.71 -9.52
CA ASP A 31 0.84 -12.36 -8.50
C ASP A 31 1.11 -11.78 -7.10
N VAL A 32 2.38 -11.56 -6.74
CA VAL A 32 2.76 -10.93 -5.47
C VAL A 32 2.19 -9.52 -5.36
N GLU A 33 2.29 -8.72 -6.43
CA GLU A 33 1.77 -7.36 -6.46
C GLU A 33 0.24 -7.33 -6.40
N ALA A 34 -0.44 -8.24 -7.11
CA ALA A 34 -1.89 -8.38 -7.05
C ALA A 34 -2.38 -8.71 -5.62
N GLN A 35 -1.70 -9.63 -4.93
CA GLN A 35 -2.00 -9.96 -3.53
C GLN A 35 -1.74 -8.76 -2.61
N ALA A 36 -0.61 -8.07 -2.77
CA ALA A 36 -0.27 -6.89 -1.99
C ALA A 36 -1.30 -5.76 -2.18
N MET A 37 -1.74 -5.50 -3.42
CA MET A 37 -2.79 -4.53 -3.71
C MET A 37 -4.13 -4.94 -3.13
N HIS A 38 -4.49 -6.23 -3.20
CA HIS A 38 -5.72 -6.75 -2.60
C HIS A 38 -5.72 -6.59 -1.08
N GLU A 39 -4.60 -6.87 -0.41
CA GLU A 39 -4.44 -6.64 1.02
C GLU A 39 -4.53 -5.14 1.37
N ALA A 40 -3.84 -4.29 0.60
CA ALA A 40 -3.87 -2.83 0.79
C ALA A 40 -5.29 -2.27 0.63
N GLY A 41 -6.05 -2.75 -0.36
CA GLY A 41 -7.43 -2.32 -0.61
C GLY A 41 -8.41 -2.60 0.53
N LYS A 42 -8.08 -3.52 1.43
CA LYS A 42 -8.89 -3.84 2.63
C LYS A 42 -8.55 -2.98 3.85
N THR A 43 -7.55 -2.10 3.76
CA THR A 43 -7.09 -1.28 4.89
C THR A 43 -7.96 -0.04 5.08
N ALA A 44 -8.00 0.48 6.30
CA ALA A 44 -8.69 1.74 6.59
C ALA A 44 -7.97 2.92 5.91
N ASP A 45 -6.64 2.82 5.79
CA ASP A 45 -5.82 3.83 5.11
C ASP A 45 -6.14 3.93 3.62
N TYR A 46 -6.48 2.82 2.96
CA TYR A 46 -6.94 2.85 1.57
C TYR A 46 -8.26 3.60 1.44
N ALA A 47 -9.25 3.24 2.27
CA ALA A 47 -10.55 3.92 2.27
C ALA A 47 -10.42 5.42 2.58
N GLU A 48 -9.56 5.78 3.53
CA GLU A 48 -9.26 7.17 3.86
C GLU A 48 -8.55 7.92 2.72
N GLY A 49 -7.58 7.29 2.05
CA GLY A 49 -6.91 7.88 0.90
C GLY A 49 -7.89 8.18 -0.24
N VAL A 50 -8.78 7.24 -0.54
CA VAL A 50 -9.85 7.43 -1.55
C VAL A 50 -10.79 8.55 -1.13
N ARG A 51 -11.27 8.55 0.12
CA ARG A 51 -12.18 9.57 0.63
C ARG A 51 -11.54 10.97 0.62
N ALA A 52 -10.32 11.09 1.14
CA ALA A 52 -9.60 12.36 1.19
C ALA A 52 -9.34 12.92 -0.21
N PHE A 53 -9.04 12.06 -1.19
CA PHE A 53 -8.91 12.44 -2.59
C PHE A 53 -10.22 13.00 -3.16
N LEU A 54 -11.34 12.30 -2.97
CA LEU A 54 -12.66 12.74 -3.41
C LEU A 54 -13.09 14.06 -2.74
N GLU A 55 -12.77 14.23 -1.46
CA GLU A 55 -13.06 15.43 -0.66
C GLU A 55 -12.04 16.56 -0.85
N LYS A 56 -10.98 16.36 -1.66
CA LYS A 56 -9.89 17.33 -1.90
C LYS A 56 -9.21 17.84 -0.62
N ARG A 57 -9.02 16.96 0.36
CA ARG A 57 -8.33 17.28 1.63
C ARG A 57 -7.11 16.38 1.84
N ALA A 58 -6.28 16.74 2.81
CA ALA A 58 -5.19 15.88 3.25
C ALA A 58 -5.75 14.61 3.94
N PRO A 59 -5.21 13.42 3.63
CA PRO A 59 -5.58 12.18 4.32
C PRO A 59 -4.96 12.09 5.71
N VAL A 60 -5.65 11.42 6.64
CA VAL A 60 -5.14 11.11 7.98
C VAL A 60 -4.99 9.60 8.14
N TYR A 61 -3.77 9.11 7.92
CA TYR A 61 -3.47 7.68 7.99
C TYR A 61 -3.22 7.21 9.42
N GLN A 62 -3.60 5.96 9.70
CA GLN A 62 -3.49 5.32 11.01
C GLN A 62 -2.61 4.06 10.99
N GLY A 63 -2.14 3.62 9.81
CA GLY A 63 -1.28 2.46 9.65
C GLY A 63 -2.01 1.12 9.78
N LYS A 64 -3.32 1.07 9.54
CA LYS A 64 -4.19 -0.10 9.77
C LYS A 64 -4.90 -0.56 8.51
#